data_AF-A0AB36CTM2-F1
#
_entry.id   AF-A0AB36CTM2-F1
#
_cell.length_a   1.000
_cell.length_b   1.000
_cell.length_c   1.000
_cell.angle_alpha   90.00
_cell.angle_beta   90.00
_cell.angle_gamma   90.00
#
_symmetry.space_group_name_H-M   'P 1'
#
loop_
_entity.id
_entity.type
_entity.pdbx_description
1 polymer ?
#
loop_
_entity_poly.entity_id
_entity_poly.type
_entity_poly.pdbx_seq_one_letter_code
_entity_poly.pdbx_strand_id
1 'polypeptide(L)' 'MELEGKRYALEVVRSFGASLRRPDIAAKAIANLTRTAAAMPSSYASGIKQVIDLLQVEA' A
#
# COMPACT_ATOMS: atom_id res chain seq x y z
N MET A 1 3.36 -4.87 -15.06
CA MET A 1 3.85 -4.13 -13.88
C MET A 1 2.83 -4.06 -12.75
N GLU A 2 1.52 -4.19 -13.01
CA GLU A 2 0.51 -4.16 -11.94
C GLU A 2 0.74 -5.20 -10.84
N LEU A 3 0.96 -6.47 -11.22
CA LEU A 3 1.27 -7.53 -10.27
C LEU A 3 2.50 -7.22 -9.41
N GLU A 4 3.48 -6.52 -9.99
CA GLU A 4 4.71 -6.12 -9.33
C GLU A 4 4.45 -5.01 -8.30
N GLY A 5 3.69 -3.97 -8.69
CA GLY A 5 3.26 -2.92 -7.77
C GLY A 5 2.41 -3.46 -6.61
N LYS A 6 1.56 -4.45 -6.88
CA LYS A 6 0.78 -5.15 -5.85
C LYS A 6 1.68 -5.95 -4.90
N ARG A 7 2.67 -6.69 -5.42
CA ARG A 7 3.63 -7.45 -4.60
C ARG A 7 4.43 -6.53 -3.69
N TYR A 8 4.98 -5.44 -4.24
CA TYR A 8 5.68 -4.42 -3.47
C TYR A 8 4.80 -3.85 -2.35
N ALA A 9 3.56 -3.45 -2.67
CA ALA A 9 2.67 -2.89 -1.66
C ALA A 9 2.34 -3.90 -0.55
N LEU A 10 2.15 -5.18 -0.89
CA LEU A 10 1.94 -6.25 0.09
C LEU A 10 3.17 -6.48 0.97
N GLU A 11 4.38 -6.42 0.43
CA GLU A 11 5.62 -6.54 1.22
C GLU A 11 5.76 -5.37 2.21
N VAL A 12 5.48 -4.14 1.76
CA VAL A 12 5.46 -2.96 2.64
C VAL A 12 4.45 -3.16 3.77
N VAL A 13 3.22 -3.59 3.46
CA VAL A 13 2.19 -3.84 4.47
C VAL A 13 2.59 -4.94 5.46
N ARG A 14 3.12 -6.06 4.94
CA ARG A 14 3.60 -7.18 5.77
C ARG A 14 4.74 -6.78 6.70
N SER A 15 5.58 -5.83 6.31
CA SER A 15 6.67 -5.34 7.17
C SER A 15 6.19 -4.69 8.47
N PHE A 16 4.96 -4.16 8.49
CA PHE A 16 4.33 -3.62 9.71
C PHE A 16 3.73 -4.71 10.63
N GLY A 17 3.50 -5.91 10.12
CA GLY A 17 2.94 -7.04 10.87
C GLY A 17 1.66 -6.69 11.63
N ALA A 18 1.57 -7.09 12.90
CA ALA A 18 0.41 -6.85 13.75
C ALA A 18 0.15 -5.37 14.07
N SER A 19 1.17 -4.50 13.97
CA SER A 19 1.04 -3.07 14.25
C SER A 19 0.18 -2.34 13.22
N LEU A 20 -0.02 -2.92 12.05
CA LEU A 20 -0.89 -2.37 11.00
C LEU A 20 -2.34 -2.18 11.47
N ARG A 21 -2.80 -2.96 12.46
CA ARG A 21 -4.14 -2.80 13.05
C ARG A 21 -4.32 -1.47 13.81
N ARG A 22 -3.22 -0.77 14.10
CA ARG A 22 -3.29 0.55 14.73
C ARG A 22 -3.56 1.59 13.64
N PRO A 23 -4.57 2.47 13.83
CA PRO A 23 -4.99 3.41 12.78
C PRO A 23 -3.88 4.39 12.39
N ASP A 24 -3.00 4.79 13.32
CA ASP A 24 -1.85 5.64 13.05
C ASP A 24 -0.82 4.98 12.10
N ILE A 25 -0.62 3.68 12.25
CA ILE A 25 0.30 2.89 11.42
C ILE A 25 -0.32 2.60 10.05
N ALA A 26 -1.61 2.25 10.00
CA ALA A 26 -2.34 2.07 8.75
C ALA A 26 -2.32 3.36 7.90
N ALA A 27 -2.60 4.51 8.50
CA ALA A 27 -2.55 5.80 7.82
C ALA A 27 -1.13 6.11 7.29
N LYS A 28 -0.08 5.79 8.06
CA LYS A 28 1.31 5.96 7.63
C LYS A 28 1.67 5.03 6.46
N ALA A 29 1.20 3.79 6.48
CA ALA A 29 1.40 2.83 5.39
C ALA A 29 0.72 3.33 4.11
N ILE A 30 -0.54 3.76 4.20
CA ILE A 30 -1.29 4.35 3.08
C ILE A 30 -0.54 5.56 2.51
N ALA A 31 -0.11 6.50 3.35
CA ALA A 31 0.61 7.70 2.91
C ALA A 31 1.91 7.35 2.15
N ASN A 32 2.67 6.37 2.63
CA ASN A 32 3.90 5.93 1.97
C ASN A 32 3.64 5.26 0.62
N LEU A 33 2.63 4.40 0.55
CA LEU A 33 2.22 3.73 -0.68
C LEU A 33 1.70 4.74 -1.71
N THR A 34 0.88 5.71 -1.29
CA THR A 34 0.39 6.80 -2.16
C THR A 34 1.54 7.61 -2.76
N ARG A 35 2.53 7.98 -1.93
CA ARG A 35 3.72 8.69 -2.41
C ARG A 35 4.53 7.86 -3.40
N THR A 36 4.66 6.56 -3.16
CA THR A 36 5.35 5.66 -4.09
C THR A 36 4.59 5.54 -5.41
N ALA A 37 3.27 5.34 -5.37
CA ALA A 37 2.42 5.24 -6.55
C ALA A 37 2.52 6.49 -7.45
N ALA A 38 2.62 7.68 -6.85
CA ALA A 38 2.74 8.94 -7.58
C ALA A 38 4.06 9.07 -8.38
N ALA A 39 5.11 8.36 -7.98
CA ALA A 39 6.42 8.37 -8.66
C ALA A 39 6.58 7.27 -9.72
N MET A 40 5.60 6.36 -9.85
CA MET A 40 5.71 5.16 -10.67
C MET A 40 4.79 5.23 -11.91
N PRO A 41 5.07 4.44 -12.96
CA PRO A 41 4.17 4.31 -14.10
C PRO A 41 2.77 3.88 -13.67
N SER A 42 1.75 4.34 -14.39
CA SER A 42 0.33 4.08 -14.07
C SER A 42 0.01 2.59 -13.90
N SER A 43 0.63 1.72 -14.70
CA SER A 43 0.46 0.28 -14.62
C SER A 43 1.02 -0.34 -13.33
N TYR A 44 2.08 0.23 -12.74
CA TYR A 44 2.61 -0.19 -11.44
C TYR A 44 1.80 0.43 -10.29
N ALA A 45 1.47 1.72 -10.41
CA ALA A 45 0.65 2.45 -9.46
C ALA A 45 -0.74 1.82 -9.26
N SER A 46 -1.34 1.27 -10.32
CA SER A 46 -2.59 0.49 -10.26
C SER A 46 -2.53 -0.63 -9.21
N GLY A 47 -1.43 -1.39 -9.20
CA GLY A 47 -1.25 -2.49 -8.25
C GLY A 47 -1.07 -2.03 -6.81
N ILE A 48 -0.38 -0.90 -6.60
CA ILE A 48 -0.28 -0.26 -5.28
C ILE A 48 -1.66 0.20 -4.80
N LYS A 49 -2.43 0.84 -5.69
CA LYS A 49 -3.75 1.40 -5.35
C LYS A 49 -4.71 0.32 -4.85
N GLN A 50 -4.73 -0.86 -5.46
CA GLN A 50 -5.54 -1.99 -4.99
C GLN A 50 -5.25 -2.35 -3.52
N VAL A 51 -4.00 -2.26 -3.07
CA VAL A 51 -3.64 -2.56 -1.67
C VAL A 51 -4.03 -1.41 -0.75
N ILE A 52 -3.89 -0.16 -1.20
CA ILE A 52 -4.38 1.01 -0.45
C ILE A 52 -5.89 0.91 -0.21
N ASP A 53 -6.66 0.57 -1.24
CA ASP A 53 -8.12 0.44 -1.15
C ASP A 53 -8.50 -0.65 -0.13
N LEU A 54 -7.76 -1.76 -0.06
CA LEU A 54 -7.96 -2.79 0.96
C LEU A 54 -7.67 -2.30 2.38
N LEU A 55 -6.60 -1.52 2.58
CA LEU A 55 -6.25 -0.96 3.88
C LEU A 55 -7.28 0.06 4.37
N GLN A 56 -7.93 0.79 3.45
CA GLN A 56 -8.98 1.76 3.78
C GLN A 56 -10.31 1.11 4.17
N VAL A 57 -10.58 -0.12 3.72
CA VAL A 57 -11.78 -0.87 4.13
C VAL A 57 -11.64 -1.45 5.54
N GLU A 58 -10.42 -1.72 6.00
CA GLU A 58 -10.14 -2.30 7.33
C GLU A 58 -9.83 -1.28 8.44
N ALA A 59 -9.64 0.01 8.10
CA ALA A 59 -9.28 1.09 9.04
C ALA A 59 -10.52 1.87 9.51
#